data_AF-A0A392SX59-F1
#
_entry.id   AF-A0A392SX59-F1
#
_cell.length_a   1.000
_cell.length_b   1.000
_cell.length_c   1.000
_cell.angle_alpha   90.00
_cell.angle_beta   90.00
_cell.angle_gamma   90.00
#
_symmetry.space_group_name_H-M   'P 1'
#
loop_
_entity.id
_entity.type
_entity.pdbx_description
1 polymer ?
#
loop_
_entity_poly.entity_id
_entity_poly.type
_entity_poly.pdbx_seq_one_letter_code
_entity_poly.pdbx_strand_id
1 'polypeptide(L)'
;MQDSGAEDDLAFDPEPERTLRKRLKAARRRAAMGDQDPPPRRTMGDYYKRSDNEHISLGFRPVNPVNFDIKGNVLAGLRENQF
;
A
#
# COMPACT_ATOMS: atom_id res chain seq x y z
N MET A 1 9.47 34.41 -8.21
CA MET A 1 8.03 34.56 -8.43
C MET A 1 7.54 33.16 -8.77
N GLN A 2 7.03 32.42 -7.77
CA GLN A 2 5.59 32.27 -7.47
C GLN A 2 4.87 31.66 -8.69
N ASP A 3 4.30 30.46 -8.60
CA ASP A 3 3.14 30.11 -7.75
C ASP A 3 3.00 28.58 -7.73
N SER A 4 2.87 27.89 -6.60
CA SER A 4 1.75 27.82 -5.63
C SER A 4 1.01 26.49 -5.79
N GLY A 5 0.84 25.76 -4.68
CA GLY A 5 -0.31 24.91 -4.43
C GLY A 5 -0.52 23.70 -5.34
N ALA A 6 -0.14 22.53 -4.86
CA ALA A 6 -0.99 21.35 -4.99
C ALA A 6 -1.14 20.68 -3.62
N GLU A 7 -1.35 21.51 -2.59
CA GLU A 7 -2.18 21.13 -1.46
C GLU A 7 -3.63 21.21 -1.94
N ASP A 8 -4.00 20.24 -2.76
CA ASP A 8 -5.38 20.02 -3.17
C ASP A 8 -5.71 18.56 -2.83
N ASP A 9 -6.61 18.44 -1.87
CA ASP A 9 -7.72 17.50 -1.94
C ASP A 9 -7.55 16.09 -1.37
N LEU A 10 -7.56 16.01 -0.03
CA LEU A 10 -8.47 15.08 0.65
C LEU A 10 -9.92 15.61 0.65
N ALA A 11 -10.30 16.44 -0.32
CA ALA A 11 -11.67 16.86 -0.54
C ALA A 11 -12.49 15.60 -0.77
N PHE A 12 -13.45 15.35 0.13
CA PHE A 12 -14.36 14.23 0.02
C PHE A 12 -15.12 14.37 -1.31
N ASP A 13 -14.78 13.52 -2.28
CA ASP A 13 -15.52 13.41 -3.52
C ASP A 13 -16.79 12.60 -3.22
N PRO A 14 -17.99 13.20 -3.35
CA PRO A 14 -19.24 12.47 -3.18
C PRO A 14 -19.39 11.31 -4.18
N GLU A 15 -18.59 11.26 -5.24
CA GLU A 15 -18.58 10.20 -6.26
C GLU A 15 -17.17 9.60 -6.46
N PRO A 16 -16.65 8.78 -5.52
CA PRO A 16 -15.29 8.26 -5.57
C PRO A 16 -14.97 7.47 -6.87
N GLU A 17 -16.00 6.87 -7.49
CA GLU A 17 -15.87 6.18 -8.78
C GLU A 17 -15.52 7.12 -9.94
N ARG A 18 -16.06 8.34 -9.95
CA ARG A 18 -15.82 9.33 -11.00
C ARG A 18 -14.37 9.80 -10.95
N THR A 19 -13.85 10.06 -9.76
CA THR A 19 -12.44 10.38 -9.55
C THR A 19 -11.53 9.22 -9.96
N LEU A 20 -11.87 7.98 -9.59
CA LEU A 20 -11.10 6.81 -10.00
C LEU A 20 -11.02 6.67 -11.53
N ARG A 21 -12.15 6.80 -12.23
CA ARG A 21 -12.19 6.75 -13.71
C ARG A 21 -11.32 7.84 -14.34
N LYS A 22 -11.36 9.06 -13.81
CA LYS A 22 -10.53 10.19 -14.26
C LYS A 22 -9.04 9.89 -14.07
N ARG A 23 -8.64 9.37 -12.91
CA ARG A 23 -7.25 8.97 -12.59
C ARG A 23 -6.77 7.84 -13.50
N LEU A 24 -7.58 6.81 -13.73
CA LEU A 24 -7.24 5.70 -14.63
C LEU A 24 -7.08 6.16 -16.08
N LYS A 25 -7.97 7.03 -16.57
CA LYS A 25 -7.86 7.61 -17.92
C LYS A 25 -6.60 8.47 -18.06
N ALA A 26 -6.26 9.26 -17.04
CA ALA A 26 -5.03 10.05 -17.01
C ALA A 26 -3.78 9.15 -16.99
N ALA A 27 -3.76 8.12 -16.16
CA ALA A 27 -2.68 7.13 -16.10
C ALA A 27 -2.48 6.42 -17.44
N ARG A 28 -3.57 6.00 -18.10
CA ARG A 28 -3.51 5.38 -19.44
C ARG A 28 -2.97 6.34 -20.51
N ARG A 29 -3.32 7.63 -20.44
CA ARG A 29 -2.75 8.65 -21.33
C ARG A 29 -1.26 8.85 -21.08
N ARG A 30 -0.82 8.94 -19.82
CA ARG A 30 0.61 9.04 -19.47
C ARG A 30 1.40 7.84 -19.98
N ALA A 31 0.88 6.62 -19.80
CA ALA A 31 1.46 5.40 -20.34
C ALA A 31 1.55 5.41 -21.88
N ALA A 32 0.54 5.94 -22.58
CA ALA A 32 0.54 6.03 -24.04
C ALA A 32 1.51 7.09 -24.59
N MET A 33 1.83 8.13 -23.82
CA MET A 33 2.74 9.22 -24.21
C MET A 33 4.22 8.90 -23.92
N GLY A 34 4.54 7.66 -23.54
CA GLY A 34 5.92 7.25 -23.30
C GLY A 34 6.53 7.79 -22.02
N ASP A 35 5.70 8.18 -21.04
CA ASP A 35 6.14 8.42 -19.65
C ASP A 35 6.50 7.04 -19.04
N GLN A 36 7.66 6.55 -19.44
CA GLN A 36 8.18 5.23 -19.08
C GLN A 36 8.61 5.26 -17.62
N ASP A 37 8.09 4.30 -16.86
CA ASP A 37 8.44 3.94 -15.49
C ASP A 37 7.78 4.74 -14.35
N PRO A 38 6.43 4.70 -14.20
CA PRO A 38 5.89 4.69 -12.85
C PRO A 38 6.52 3.50 -12.09
N PRO A 39 7.00 3.68 -10.84
CA PRO A 39 7.68 2.61 -10.11
C PRO A 39 6.80 1.35 -10.08
N PRO A 40 7.38 0.15 -10.26
CA PRO A 40 6.62 -1.10 -10.31
C PRO A 40 5.74 -1.22 -9.07
N ARG A 41 4.42 -1.16 -9.26
CA ARG A 41 3.46 -1.41 -8.19
C ARG A 41 3.52 -2.90 -7.89
N ARG A 42 4.14 -3.27 -6.78
CA ARG A 42 4.11 -4.65 -6.28
C ARG A 42 2.68 -4.98 -5.88
N THR A 43 2.00 -5.75 -6.72
CA THR A 43 0.66 -6.29 -6.46
C THR A 43 0.84 -7.57 -5.65
N MET A 44 -0.14 -7.94 -4.80
CA MET A 44 0.00 -9.13 -3.95
C MET A 44 0.28 -10.43 -4.74
N GLY A 45 -0.15 -10.48 -6.01
CA GLY A 45 0.15 -11.59 -6.92
C GLY A 45 1.59 -11.66 -7.42
N ASP A 46 2.37 -10.59 -7.30
CA ASP A 46 3.77 -10.55 -7.75
C ASP A 46 4.73 -11.26 -6.80
N TYR A 47 4.26 -11.65 -5.61
CA TYR A 47 5.03 -12.38 -4.59
C TYR A 47 5.04 -13.90 -4.75
N TYR A 48 4.18 -14.46 -5.61
CA TYR A 48 4.04 -15.91 -5.74
C TYR A 48 3.95 -16.35 -7.20
N LYS A 49 5.06 -16.80 -7.77
CA LYS A 49 5.04 -17.65 -8.97
C LYS A 49 5.20 -19.10 -8.54
N ARG A 50 4.42 -20.01 -9.16
CA ARG A 50 4.53 -21.47 -8.94
C ARG A 50 5.93 -22.03 -9.22
N SER A 51 6.76 -21.27 -9.95
CA SER A 51 8.14 -21.61 -10.29
C SER A 51 9.13 -21.30 -9.16
N ASP A 52 8.76 -20.46 -8.19
CA ASP A 52 9.66 -19.95 -7.16
C ASP A 52 9.85 -20.97 -6.01
N ASN A 53 9.67 -22.28 -6.27
CA ASN A 53 9.66 -23.38 -5.27
C ASN A 53 10.87 -23.40 -4.32
N GLU A 54 12.01 -22.85 -4.73
CA GLU A 54 13.24 -22.74 -3.91
C GLU A 54 13.32 -21.44 -3.11
N HIS A 55 12.57 -20.40 -3.50
CA HIS A 55 12.59 -19.05 -2.91
C HIS A 55 11.29 -18.67 -2.17
N ILE A 56 10.28 -19.56 -2.14
CA ILE A 56 8.98 -19.31 -1.46
C ILE A 56 9.16 -18.99 0.03
N SER A 57 10.18 -19.56 0.67
CA SER A 57 10.39 -19.43 2.11
C SER A 57 11.05 -18.12 2.55
N LEU A 58 11.54 -17.29 1.61
CA LEU A 58 12.18 -16.04 2.03
C LEU A 58 11.18 -15.02 2.58
N GLY A 59 9.89 -15.21 2.28
CA GLY A 59 8.78 -14.42 2.82
C GLY A 59 8.97 -12.91 2.68
N PHE A 60 8.08 -12.15 3.29
CA PHE A 60 8.35 -10.74 3.54
C PHE A 60 9.21 -10.65 4.80
N ARG A 61 10.50 -10.37 4.64
CA ARG A 61 11.38 -10.00 5.75
C ARG A 61 11.40 -8.48 5.87
N PRO A 62 10.66 -7.88 6.82
CA PRO A 62 10.73 -6.44 7.02
C PRO A 62 12.17 -6.04 7.33
N VAL A 63 12.61 -4.90 6.75
CA VAL A 63 13.96 -4.34 6.96
C VAL A 63 14.23 -4.09 8.46
N ASN A 64 13.18 -3.82 9.21
CA ASN A 64 13.22 -3.69 10.66
C ASN A 64 12.24 -4.69 11.29
N PRO A 65 12.69 -5.91 11.63
CA PRO A 65 11.85 -6.87 12.32
C PRO A 65 11.62 -6.37 13.76
N VAL A 66 10.36 -6.08 14.08
CA VAL A 66 9.95 -5.73 15.43
C VAL A 66 9.37 -6.97 16.09
N ASN A 67 9.87 -7.31 17.28
CA ASN A 67 9.32 -8.40 18.08
C ASN A 67 8.06 -7.92 18.79
N PHE A 68 6.94 -8.62 18.58
CA PHE A 68 5.68 -8.36 19.29
C PHE A 68 5.51 -9.39 20.41
N ASP A 69 5.46 -8.94 21.66
CA ASP A 69 5.05 -9.79 22.79
C ASP A 69 3.53 -9.86 22.88
N ILE A 70 2.95 -10.63 21.96
CA ILE A 70 1.49 -10.81 21.87
C ILE A 70 0.97 -11.46 23.17
N LYS A 71 1.71 -12.43 23.72
CA LYS A 71 1.27 -13.20 24.89
C LYS A 71 1.26 -12.32 26.15
N GLY A 72 2.34 -11.56 26.38
CA GLY A 72 2.44 -10.65 27.53
C GLY A 72 1.38 -9.56 27.49
N ASN A 73 1.18 -8.93 26.33
CA ASN A 73 0.18 -7.86 26.17
C ASN A 73 -1.25 -8.34 26.39
N VAL A 74 -1.60 -9.52 25.85
CA VAL A 74 -2.94 -10.11 26.07
C VAL A 74 -3.14 -10.45 27.54
N LEU A 75 -2.13 -11.05 28.20
CA LEU A 75 -2.22 -11.39 29.61
C LEU A 75 -2.35 -10.16 30.52
N ALA A 76 -1.62 -9.08 30.20
CA ALA A 76 -1.73 -7.79 30.90
C ALA A 76 -3.13 -7.18 30.72
N GLY A 77 -3.64 -7.14 29.49
CA GLY A 77 -4.99 -6.65 29.20
C GLY A 77 -6.08 -7.46 29.91
N LEU A 78 -5.96 -8.78 29.99
CA LEU A 78 -6.92 -9.62 30.72
C LEU A 78 -6.86 -9.40 32.24
N ARG A 79 -5.69 -9.07 32.79
CA ARG A 79 -5.52 -8.75 34.21
C ARG A 79 -6.19 -7.42 34.57
N GLU A 80 -6.12 -6.44 33.68
CA GLU A 80 -6.67 -5.10 33.89
C GLU A 80 -8.20 -5.05 33.66
N ASN A 81 -8.74 -5.91 32.80
CA ASN A 81 -10.18 -6.06 32.59
C ASN A 81 -10.83 -6.94 33.68
N GLN A 82 -10.85 -6.44 34.91
CA GLN A 82 -11.61 -7.05 36.01
C GLN A 82 -13.11 -6.73 35.82
N PHE A 83 -13.83 -7.61 35.11
CA PHE A 83 -15.29 -7.67 35.15
C PHE A 83 -15.78 -8.41 36.39
#